data_AF-A0A2E2WAR2-F1
#
_entry.id   AF-A0A2E2WAR2-F1
#
_cell.length_a   1.000
_cell.length_b   1.000
_cell.length_c   1.000
_cell.angle_alpha   90.00
_cell.angle_beta   90.00
_cell.angle_gamma   90.00
#
_symmetry.space_group_name_H-M   'P 1'
#
loop_
_entity.id
_entity.type
_entity.pdbx_description
1 polymer ?
#
loop_
_entity_poly.entity_id
_entity_poly.type
_entity_poly.pdbx_seq_one_letter_code
_entity_poly.pdbx_strand_id
1 'polypeptide(L)'
;MILPTINATKQTFIICNELYGIEHQKSNKANAFRHALWNVLICQNSMKWLKNKQKSVFWAQKITDLYEKVTQNELLDEAMDLHNNSIGRICFLNFLSQNEEETINYLQEKAKNAQKVNNLEDFIKFRTQLTYLSE
;
A
#
# COMPACT_ATOMS: atom_id res chain seq x y z
N MET A 1 -0.76 2.26 -19.27
CA MET A 1 -0.73 2.21 -17.79
C MET A 1 -2.05 1.77 -17.15
N ILE A 2 -3.20 1.94 -17.81
CA ILE A 2 -4.51 1.52 -17.27
C ILE A 2 -4.58 0.00 -17.01
N LEU A 3 -4.31 -0.84 -18.01
CA LEU A 3 -4.33 -2.30 -17.84
C LEU A 3 -3.37 -2.81 -16.75
N PRO A 4 -2.10 -2.36 -16.69
CA PRO A 4 -1.20 -2.67 -15.57
C PRO A 4 -1.76 -2.35 -14.19
N THR A 5 -2.40 -1.18 -14.03
CA THR A 5 -3.04 -0.77 -12.78
C THR A 5 -4.23 -1.68 -12.46
N ILE A 6 -5.11 -1.96 -13.43
CA ILE A 6 -6.26 -2.86 -13.21
C ILE A 6 -5.80 -4.24 -12.75
N ASN A 7 -4.75 -4.79 -13.39
CA ASN A 7 -4.22 -6.10 -13.01
C ASN A 7 -3.59 -6.07 -11.61
N ALA A 8 -2.83 -5.02 -11.28
CA ALA A 8 -2.27 -4.84 -9.94
C ALA A 8 -3.37 -4.75 -8.86
N THR A 9 -4.41 -3.96 -9.11
CA THR A 9 -5.54 -3.81 -8.18
C THR A 9 -6.25 -5.15 -7.99
N LYS A 10 -6.60 -5.86 -9.06
CA LYS A 10 -7.24 -7.19 -8.96
C LYS A 10 -6.40 -8.17 -8.16
N GLN A 11 -5.10 -8.26 -8.45
CA GLN A 11 -4.20 -9.16 -7.74
C GLN A 11 -4.08 -8.80 -6.25
N THR A 12 -4.03 -7.50 -5.92
CA THR A 12 -4.03 -7.03 -4.52
C THR A 12 -5.26 -7.55 -3.77
N PHE A 13 -6.46 -7.38 -4.35
CA PHE A 13 -7.69 -7.82 -3.69
C PHE A 13 -7.79 -9.34 -3.60
N ILE A 14 -7.33 -10.10 -4.59
CA ILE A 14 -7.27 -11.58 -4.51
C ILE A 14 -6.43 -12.00 -3.31
N ILE A 15 -5.18 -11.52 -3.24
CA ILE A 15 -4.26 -11.84 -2.15
C ILE A 15 -4.82 -11.41 -0.79
N CYS A 16 -5.37 -10.19 -0.68
CA CYS A 16 -5.87 -9.69 0.59
C CYS A 16 -7.12 -10.45 1.05
N ASN A 17 -8.02 -10.81 0.13
CA ASN A 17 -9.19 -11.63 0.45
C ASN A 17 -8.78 -13.03 0.94
N GLU A 18 -7.79 -13.64 0.31
CA GLU A 18 -7.27 -14.96 0.70
C GLU A 18 -6.59 -14.93 2.08
N LEU A 19 -5.82 -13.87 2.37
CA LEU A 19 -5.07 -13.75 3.62
C LEU A 19 -5.90 -13.24 4.81
N TYR A 20 -6.85 -12.33 4.56
CA TYR A 20 -7.51 -11.56 5.63
C TYR A 20 -9.04 -11.49 5.51
N GLY A 21 -9.64 -12.06 4.46
CA GLY A 21 -11.08 -11.96 4.23
C GLY A 21 -11.54 -10.49 4.21
N ILE A 22 -12.60 -10.15 4.93
CA ILE A 22 -13.12 -8.78 4.96
C ILE A 22 -12.30 -7.82 5.85
N GLU A 23 -11.37 -8.33 6.66
CA GLU A 23 -10.64 -7.50 7.65
C GLU A 23 -9.80 -6.41 6.99
N HIS A 24 -9.26 -6.67 5.79
CA HIS A 24 -8.47 -5.69 5.06
C HIS A 24 -9.29 -4.47 4.61
N GLN A 25 -10.61 -4.45 4.80
CA GLN A 25 -11.50 -3.33 4.48
C GLN A 25 -11.70 -2.35 5.65
N LYS A 26 -11.26 -2.71 6.86
CA LYS A 26 -11.30 -1.85 8.06
C LYS A 26 -10.05 -0.97 8.13
N SER A 27 -9.83 -0.29 9.24
CA SER A 27 -8.65 0.58 9.47
C SER A 27 -7.59 -0.10 10.33
N ASN A 28 -7.36 -1.39 10.09
CA ASN A 28 -6.46 -2.24 10.89
C ASN A 28 -5.19 -2.66 10.12
N LYS A 29 -4.39 -3.54 10.72
CA LYS A 29 -3.12 -4.01 10.13
C LYS A 29 -3.30 -4.68 8.76
N ALA A 30 -4.44 -5.33 8.52
CA ALA A 30 -4.73 -5.96 7.22
C ALA A 30 -4.96 -4.91 6.12
N ASN A 31 -5.59 -3.79 6.45
CA ASN A 31 -5.70 -2.64 5.55
C ASN A 31 -4.34 -1.99 5.28
N ALA A 32 -3.52 -1.80 6.33
CA ALA A 32 -2.17 -1.27 6.16
C ALA A 32 -1.32 -2.11 5.20
N PHE A 33 -1.42 -3.45 5.32
CA PHE A 33 -0.84 -4.38 4.36
C PHE A 33 -1.38 -4.19 2.95
N ARG A 34 -2.71 -4.12 2.79
CA ARG A 34 -3.37 -3.93 1.48
C ARG A 34 -2.87 -2.69 0.75
N HIS A 35 -2.82 -1.54 1.42
CA HIS A 35 -2.36 -0.27 0.81
C HIS A 35 -0.89 -0.35 0.38
N ALA A 36 -0.05 -0.96 1.21
CA ALA A 36 1.35 -1.16 0.89
C ALA A 36 1.53 -2.11 -0.30
N LEU A 37 0.85 -3.27 -0.30
CA LEU A 37 0.91 -4.26 -1.37
C LEU A 37 0.39 -3.67 -2.68
N TRP A 38 -0.71 -2.93 -2.63
CA TRP A 38 -1.30 -2.28 -3.80
C TRP A 38 -0.29 -1.37 -4.51
N ASN A 39 0.42 -0.53 -3.74
CA ASN A 39 1.43 0.36 -4.28
C ASN A 39 2.63 -0.40 -4.86
N VAL A 40 3.08 -1.48 -4.19
CA VAL A 40 4.17 -2.32 -4.72
C VAL A 40 3.77 -2.98 -6.04
N LEU A 41 2.58 -3.58 -6.11
CA LEU A 41 2.09 -4.26 -7.32
C LEU A 41 1.82 -3.28 -8.46
N ILE A 42 1.29 -2.08 -8.19
CA ILE A 42 1.17 -1.04 -9.22
C ILE A 42 2.55 -0.68 -9.74
N CYS A 43 3.54 -0.48 -8.85
CA CYS A 43 4.90 -0.15 -9.26
C CYS A 43 5.54 -1.25 -10.10
N GLN A 44 5.48 -2.52 -9.66
CA GLN A 44 6.05 -3.67 -10.39
C GLN A 44 5.40 -3.85 -11.76
N ASN A 45 4.07 -3.81 -11.84
CA ASN A 45 3.37 -3.94 -13.12
C ASN A 45 3.60 -2.74 -14.04
N SER A 46 3.75 -1.54 -13.48
CA SER A 46 4.09 -0.33 -14.22
C SER A 46 5.52 -0.36 -14.76
N MET A 47 6.47 -0.90 -13.98
CA MET A 47 7.88 -1.00 -14.33
C MET A 47 8.11 -1.84 -15.60
N LYS A 48 7.26 -2.86 -15.83
CA LYS A 48 7.29 -3.68 -17.06
C LYS A 48 7.15 -2.84 -18.34
N TRP A 49 6.48 -1.68 -18.27
CA TRP A 49 6.21 -0.80 -19.41
C TRP A 49 7.05 0.48 -19.37
N LEU A 50 7.11 1.13 -18.21
CA LEU A 50 7.80 2.40 -18.04
C LEU A 50 9.32 2.24 -18.02
N LYS A 51 9.81 1.03 -17.71
CA LYS A 51 11.24 0.68 -17.60
C LYS A 51 12.04 1.65 -16.73
N ASN A 52 11.37 2.31 -15.79
CA ASN A 52 11.96 3.31 -14.90
C ASN A 52 11.27 3.28 -13.54
N LYS A 53 12.09 3.11 -12.50
CA LYS A 53 11.62 2.88 -11.13
C LYS A 53 10.88 4.08 -10.59
N GLN A 54 11.44 5.26 -10.77
CA GLN A 54 10.88 6.54 -10.33
C GLN A 54 9.56 6.83 -11.04
N LYS A 55 9.49 6.68 -12.37
CA LYS A 55 8.24 6.85 -13.13
C LYS A 55 7.15 5.89 -12.66
N SER A 56 7.51 4.67 -12.27
CA SER A 56 6.56 3.68 -11.74
C SER A 56 6.01 4.08 -10.37
N VAL A 57 6.87 4.62 -9.50
CA VAL A 57 6.48 5.20 -8.20
C VAL A 57 5.56 6.40 -8.37
N PHE A 58 5.92 7.33 -9.26
CA PHE A 58 5.09 8.51 -9.56
C PHE A 58 3.73 8.09 -10.12
N TRP A 59 3.68 7.06 -10.96
CA TRP A 59 2.42 6.54 -11.47
C TRP A 59 1.56 5.93 -10.38
N ALA A 60 2.15 5.10 -9.49
CA ALA A 60 1.44 4.52 -8.36
C ALA A 60 0.85 5.61 -7.47
N GLN A 61 1.66 6.60 -7.08
CA GLN A 61 1.21 7.73 -6.29
C GLN A 61 0.03 8.46 -6.94
N LYS A 62 0.15 8.83 -8.22
CA LYS A 62 -0.92 9.56 -8.92
C LYS A 62 -2.26 8.83 -8.88
N ILE A 63 -2.24 7.50 -9.02
CA ILE A 63 -3.46 6.68 -9.03
C ILE A 63 -4.03 6.52 -7.62
N THR A 64 -3.18 6.23 -6.64
CA THR A 64 -3.64 6.01 -5.27
C THR A 64 -4.11 7.31 -4.62
N ASP A 65 -3.43 8.43 -4.86
CA ASP A 65 -3.85 9.74 -4.36
C ASP A 65 -5.19 10.16 -4.98
N LEU A 66 -5.42 9.82 -6.26
CA LEU A 66 -6.73 10.03 -6.89
C LEU A 66 -7.81 9.14 -6.26
N TYR A 67 -7.49 7.88 -5.96
CA TYR A 67 -8.42 6.95 -5.32
C TYR A 67 -8.86 7.45 -3.94
N GLU A 68 -7.93 7.80 -3.06
CA GLU A 68 -8.28 8.30 -1.72
C GLU A 68 -9.10 9.60 -1.79
N LYS A 69 -8.80 10.48 -2.75
CA LYS A 69 -9.57 11.71 -2.95
C LYS A 69 -11.02 11.46 -3.35
N VAL A 70 -11.32 10.36 -4.06
CA VAL A 70 -12.69 10.05 -4.50
C VAL A 70 -13.47 9.19 -3.51
N THR A 71 -12.80 8.48 -2.60
CA THR A 71 -13.47 7.66 -1.57
C THR A 71 -14.05 8.49 -0.42
N GLN A 72 -13.54 9.70 -0.18
CA GLN A 72 -14.03 10.63 0.84
C GLN A 72 -14.04 10.01 2.25
N ASN A 73 -12.93 9.38 2.64
CA ASN A 73 -12.75 8.82 3.97
C ASN A 73 -12.69 9.94 5.04
N GLU A 74 -12.87 9.55 6.30
CA GLU A 74 -12.57 10.43 7.44
C GLU A 74 -11.09 10.84 7.42
N LEU A 75 -10.79 12.04 7.94
CA LEU A 75 -9.45 12.65 7.81
C LEU A 75 -8.31 11.75 8.30
N LEU A 76 -8.52 11.02 9.39
CA LEU A 76 -7.50 10.16 9.99
C LEU A 76 -7.29 8.87 9.19
N ASP A 77 -8.38 8.30 8.64
CA ASP A 77 -8.36 7.15 7.75
C ASP A 77 -7.67 7.49 6.42
N GLU A 78 -8.01 8.62 5.80
CA GLU A 78 -7.34 9.10 4.59
C GLU A 78 -5.83 9.30 4.83
N ALA A 79 -5.46 9.91 5.96
CA ALA A 79 -4.06 10.11 6.33
C ALA A 79 -3.30 8.78 6.52
N MET A 80 -3.94 7.78 7.14
CA MET A 80 -3.38 6.44 7.29
C MET A 80 -3.21 5.74 5.93
N ASP A 81 -4.22 5.79 5.07
CA ASP A 81 -4.19 5.17 3.74
C ASP A 81 -3.09 5.81 2.87
N LEU A 82 -3.01 7.15 2.84
CA LEU A 82 -1.95 7.89 2.13
C LEU A 82 -0.55 7.56 2.68
N HIS A 83 -0.40 7.46 4.00
CA HIS A 83 0.85 7.08 4.65
C HIS A 83 1.27 5.66 4.25
N ASN A 84 0.39 4.68 4.40
CA ASN A 84 0.66 3.28 4.04
C ASN A 84 0.91 3.10 2.54
N ASN A 85 0.20 3.87 1.69
CA ASN A 85 0.46 3.95 0.26
C ASN A 85 1.92 4.39 0.00
N SER A 86 2.39 5.43 0.71
CA SER A 86 3.77 5.92 0.60
C SER A 86 4.80 4.88 1.05
N ILE A 87 4.55 4.15 2.13
CA ILE A 87 5.41 3.08 2.62
C ILE A 87 5.53 1.96 1.58
N GLY A 88 4.43 1.58 0.93
CA GLY A 88 4.46 0.61 -0.18
C GLY A 88 5.38 1.04 -1.33
N ARG A 89 5.31 2.32 -1.73
CA ARG A 89 6.21 2.87 -2.77
C ARG A 89 7.68 2.89 -2.33
N ILE A 90 7.95 3.23 -1.07
CA ILE A 90 9.29 3.18 -0.48
C ILE A 90 9.81 1.74 -0.45
N CYS A 91 8.95 0.77 -0.09
CA CYS A 91 9.29 -0.64 -0.12
C CYS A 91 9.68 -1.07 -1.54
N PHE A 92 8.92 -0.71 -2.56
CA PHE A 92 9.31 -0.97 -3.95
C PHE A 92 10.65 -0.30 -4.33
N LEU A 93 10.94 0.91 -3.84
CA LEU A 93 12.23 1.57 -4.08
C LEU A 93 13.41 0.86 -3.42
N ASN A 94 13.22 0.28 -2.24
CA ASN A 94 14.31 -0.34 -1.47
C ASN A 94 14.42 -1.86 -1.68
N PHE A 95 13.34 -2.51 -2.09
CA PHE A 95 13.24 -3.96 -2.30
C PHE A 95 13.08 -4.25 -3.79
N LEU A 96 13.97 -5.07 -4.34
CA LEU A 96 14.05 -5.34 -5.80
C LEU A 96 13.37 -6.62 -6.24
N SER A 97 12.85 -7.44 -5.33
CA SER A 97 12.26 -8.71 -5.74
C SER A 97 11.04 -8.48 -6.65
N GLN A 98 11.03 -9.20 -7.76
CA GLN A 98 9.86 -9.36 -8.62
C GLN A 98 9.04 -10.59 -8.23
N ASN A 99 9.49 -11.34 -7.20
CA ASN A 99 8.76 -12.47 -6.68
C ASN A 99 7.62 -11.96 -5.77
N GLU A 100 6.40 -12.39 -6.07
CA GLU A 100 5.19 -11.99 -5.36
C GLU A 100 5.15 -12.55 -3.94
N GLU A 101 5.55 -13.81 -3.73
CA GLU A 101 5.58 -14.45 -2.41
C GLU A 101 6.58 -13.74 -1.49
N GLU A 102 7.78 -13.42 -1.98
CA GLU A 102 8.76 -12.66 -1.19
C GLU A 102 8.24 -11.25 -0.84
N THR A 103 7.53 -10.61 -1.77
CA THR A 103 6.89 -9.31 -1.55
C THR A 103 5.82 -9.40 -0.47
N ILE A 104 4.97 -10.43 -0.54
CA ILE A 104 3.91 -10.71 0.44
C ILE A 104 4.55 -10.92 1.81
N ASN A 105 5.51 -11.84 1.93
CA ASN A 105 6.16 -12.15 3.20
C ASN A 105 6.82 -10.91 3.83
N TYR A 106 7.53 -10.12 3.03
CA TYR A 106 8.15 -8.88 3.49
C TYR A 106 7.13 -7.87 4.02
N LEU A 107 6.01 -7.70 3.32
CA LEU A 107 4.95 -6.76 3.73
C LEU A 107 4.15 -7.28 4.92
N GLN A 108 3.96 -8.60 5.05
CA GLN A 108 3.32 -9.21 6.22
C GLN A 108 4.16 -8.96 7.49
N GLU A 109 5.48 -9.13 7.42
CA GLU A 109 6.37 -8.80 8.53
C GLU A 109 6.32 -7.31 8.89
N LYS A 110 6.22 -6.42 7.89
CA LYS A 110 5.98 -4.99 8.14
C LYS A 110 4.63 -4.73 8.82
N ALA A 111 3.57 -5.38 8.38
CA ALA A 111 2.23 -5.21 8.94
C ALA A 111 2.13 -5.74 10.38
N LYS A 112 2.80 -6.85 10.72
CA LYS A 112 2.91 -7.35 12.09
C LYS A 112 3.48 -6.28 13.04
N ASN A 113 4.49 -5.55 12.57
CA ASN A 113 5.19 -4.49 13.29
C ASN A 113 4.58 -3.08 13.07
N ALA A 114 3.39 -2.99 12.46
CA ALA A 114 2.72 -1.72 12.25
C ALA A 114 2.41 -1.01 13.57
N GLN A 115 2.36 0.32 13.53
CA GLN A 115 2.17 1.17 14.71
C GLN A 115 0.74 1.70 14.76
N LYS A 116 0.13 1.63 15.94
CA LYS A 116 -1.20 2.24 16.15
C LYS A 116 -1.04 3.75 16.20
N VAL A 117 -1.92 4.48 15.51
CA VAL A 117 -1.92 5.94 15.48
C VAL A 117 -3.25 6.47 15.98
N ASN A 118 -3.22 7.61 16.66
CA ASN A 118 -4.40 8.24 17.28
C ASN A 118 -4.60 9.69 16.78
N ASN A 119 -3.59 10.29 16.15
CA ASN A 119 -3.60 11.66 15.65
C ASN A 119 -2.68 11.82 14.44
N LEU A 120 -2.69 13.02 13.84
CA LEU A 120 -1.91 13.31 12.63
C LEU A 120 -0.40 13.39 12.92
N GLU A 121 -0.01 13.78 14.13
CA GLU A 121 1.40 13.88 14.54
C GLU A 121 2.08 12.50 14.60
N ASP A 122 1.32 11.43 14.85
CA ASP A 122 1.85 10.07 14.87
C ASP A 122 2.43 9.63 13.51
N PHE A 123 1.90 10.10 12.38
CA PHE A 123 2.46 9.78 11.05
C PHE A 123 3.86 10.39 10.85
N ILE A 124 4.15 11.52 11.53
CA ILE A 124 5.49 12.11 11.57
C ILE A 124 6.43 11.28 12.44
N LYS A 125 5.93 10.67 13.51
CA LYS A 125 6.71 9.80 14.38
C LYS A 125 7.02 8.45 13.72
N PHE A 126 6.07 7.89 12.98
CA PHE A 126 6.14 6.56 12.38
C PHE A 126 6.40 6.58 10.86
N ARG A 127 7.21 7.52 10.38
CA ARG A 127 7.50 7.78 8.95
C ARG A 127 7.98 6.57 8.14
N THR A 128 8.49 5.53 8.79
CA THR A 128 9.07 4.35 8.13
C THR A 128 8.33 3.06 8.44
N GLN A 129 7.31 3.10 9.30
CA GLN A 129 6.47 1.97 9.65
C GLN A 129 5.11 2.07 8.97
N LEU A 130 4.47 0.93 8.73
CA LEU A 130 3.04 0.90 8.46
C LEU A 130 2.26 1.33 9.70
N THR A 131 1.08 1.89 9.50
CA THR A 131 0.22 2.42 10.57
C THR A 131 -1.21 1.88 10.49
N TYR A 132 -1.91 1.85 11.63
CA TYR A 132 -3.30 1.41 11.73
C TYR A 132 -4.07 2.17 12.83
N LEU A 133 -5.41 2.18 12.77
CA LEU A 133 -6.29 2.88 13.72
C LEU A 133 -6.99 1.92 14.69
N SER A 134 -7.44 0.76 14.21
CA SER A 134 -8.19 -0.23 14.98
C SER A 134 -7.53 -1.61 14.94
N GLU A 135 -7.76 -2.44 15.96
CA GLU A 135 -7.23 -3.82 15.99
C GLU A 135 -7.79 -4.67 14.84
#